data_AF-A0A7V7JLD7-F1
#
_entry.id   AF-A0A7V7JLD7-F1
#
_cell.length_a   1.000
_cell.length_b   1.000
_cell.length_c   1.000
_cell.angle_alpha   90.00
_cell.angle_beta   90.00
_cell.angle_gamma   90.00
#
_symmetry.space_group_name_H-M   'P 1'
#
loop_
_entity.id
_entity.type
_entity.pdbx_description
1 polymer ?
#
loop_
_entity_poly.entity_id
_entity_poly.type
_entity_poly.pdbx_seq_one_letter_code
_entity_poly.pdbx_strand_id
1 'polypeptide(L)' 'MKVLFWLAGLPLAAAAVLFALSNRQPVTVALWPFAEGLQLPLYLAILLPALAGYLLGLGLGGWGRRRGTRRDR' A
#
# COMPACT_ATOMS: atom_id res chain seq x y z
N MET A 1 -22.54 2.06 0.53
CA MET A 1 -21.10 2.23 0.21
C MET A 1 -20.17 1.23 0.90
N LYS A 2 -20.56 0.56 2.01
CA LYS A 2 -19.76 -0.54 2.61
C LYS A 2 -19.58 -1.74 1.68
N VAL A 3 -20.63 -2.15 0.96
CA VAL A 3 -20.55 -3.31 0.05
C VAL A 3 -19.49 -3.11 -1.03
N LEU A 4 -19.45 -1.94 -1.68
CA LEU A 4 -18.45 -1.62 -2.71
C LEU A 4 -17.02 -1.61 -2.16
N PHE A 5 -16.84 -1.12 -0.92
CA PHE A 5 -15.55 -1.18 -0.22
C PHE A 5 -15.11 -2.62 0.04
N TRP A 6 -16.01 -3.49 0.50
CA TRP A 6 -15.71 -4.91 0.70
C TRP A 6 -15.46 -5.65 -0.62
N LEU A 7 -16.18 -5.28 -1.69
CA LEU A 7 -16.05 -5.89 -3.01
C LEU A 7 -14.71 -5.58 -3.68
N ALA A 8 -14.11 -4.42 -3.39
CA ALA A 8 -12.77 -4.07 -3.86
C ALA A 8 -11.67 -4.49 -2.87
N GLY A 9 -11.90 -4.28 -1.57
CA GLY A 9 -10.91 -4.51 -0.53
C GLY A 9 -10.62 -5.99 -0.27
N LEU A 10 -11.66 -6.84 -0.28
CA LEU A 10 -11.49 -8.27 0.00
C LEU A 10 -10.67 -8.99 -1.10
N PRO A 11 -10.96 -8.81 -2.41
CA PRO A 11 -10.13 -9.40 -3.45
C PRO A 11 -8.71 -8.84 -3.46
N LEU A 12 -8.53 -7.54 -3.19
CA LEU A 12 -7.21 -6.93 -3.11
C LEU A 12 -6.38 -7.54 -1.95
N ALA A 13 -6.99 -7.72 -0.78
CA ALA A 13 -6.35 -8.37 0.36
C ALA A 13 -6.00 -9.84 0.04
N ALA A 14 -6.92 -10.58 -0.58
CA ALA A 14 -6.66 -11.96 -1.01
C ALA A 14 -5.49 -12.03 -2.02
N ALA A 15 -5.46 -11.13 -3.00
CA ALA A 15 -4.37 -11.04 -3.96
C ALA A 15 -3.02 -10.72 -3.28
N ALA A 16 -3.00 -9.80 -2.31
CA ALA A 16 -1.80 -9.48 -1.55
C ALA A 16 -1.29 -10.68 -0.73
N VAL A 17 -2.19 -11.45 -0.10
CA VAL A 17 -1.84 -12.67 0.63
C VAL A 17 -1.29 -13.73 -0.31
N LEU A 18 -1.97 -14.02 -1.42
CA LEU A 18 -1.50 -14.99 -2.43
C LEU A 18 -0.15 -14.58 -3.01
N PHE A 19 0.03 -13.29 -3.30
CA PHE A 19 1.30 -12.74 -3.74
C PHE A 19 2.41 -13.00 -2.71
N ALA A 20 2.14 -12.76 -1.42
CA ALA A 20 3.10 -13.00 -0.35
C ALA A 20 3.44 -14.48 -0.13
N LEU A 21 2.45 -15.37 -0.28
CA LEU A 21 2.67 -16.81 -0.19
C LEU A 21 3.53 -17.32 -1.35
N SER A 22 3.25 -16.88 -2.58
CA SER A 22 3.96 -17.33 -3.77
C SER A 22 5.35 -16.71 -3.95
N ASN A 23 5.58 -15.49 -3.43
CA ASN A 23 6.79 -14.71 -3.71
C ASN A 23 7.72 -14.57 -2.50
N ARG A 24 8.06 -15.70 -1.86
CA ARG A 24 8.95 -15.75 -0.68
C ARG A 24 10.44 -15.80 -1.04
N GLN A 25 10.78 -15.91 -2.33
CA GLN A 25 12.17 -15.94 -2.75
C GLN A 25 12.92 -14.66 -2.32
N PRO A 26 14.17 -14.79 -1.86
CA PRO A 26 15.01 -13.65 -1.53
C PRO A 26 15.36 -12.88 -2.80
N VAL A 27 15.30 -11.56 -2.72
CA VAL A 27 15.76 -10.63 -3.75
C VAL A 27 16.68 -9.59 -3.12
N THR A 28 17.66 -9.13 -3.90
CA THR A 28 18.59 -8.10 -3.48
C THR A 28 18.14 -6.76 -4.05
N VAL A 29 17.76 -5.83 -3.17
CA VAL A 29 17.47 -4.45 -3.54
C VAL A 29 18.74 -3.63 -3.38
N ALA A 30 19.40 -3.34 -4.49
CA ALA A 30 20.55 -2.46 -4.53
C ALA A 30 20.08 -0.99 -4.59
N LEU A 31 20.27 -0.27 -3.49
CA LEU A 31 19.92 1.14 -3.39
C LEU A 31 21.18 1.97 -3.59
N TRP A 32 21.27 2.75 -4.66
CA TRP A 32 22.34 3.74 -4.76
C TRP A 32 22.17 4.81 -3.67
N PRO A 33 23.23 5.29 -2.99
CA PRO A 33 24.65 4.99 -3.16
C PRO A 33 25.18 3.85 -2.26
N PHE A 34 24.30 3.11 -1.58
CA PHE A 34 24.70 2.02 -0.69
C PHE A 34 25.33 0.87 -1.49
N ALA A 35 26.56 0.52 -1.12
CA ALA A 35 27.32 -0.55 -1.76
C ALA A 35 26.76 -1.95 -1.40
N GLU A 36 26.16 -2.08 -0.22
CA GLU A 36 25.54 -3.32 0.23
C GLU A 36 24.06 -3.35 -0.18
N GLY A 37 23.70 -4.37 -0.95
CA GLY A 37 22.31 -4.60 -1.34
C GLY A 37 21.50 -5.18 -0.17
N LEU A 38 20.29 -4.67 0.04
CA LEU A 38 19.39 -5.20 1.06
C LEU A 38 18.73 -6.48 0.55
N GLN A 39 18.94 -7.60 1.24
CA GLN A 39 18.28 -8.86 0.92
C GLN A 39 16.97 -9.01 1.70
N LEU A 40 15.88 -9.19 0.97
CA LEU A 40 14.57 -9.44 1.56
C LEU A 40 13.71 -10.29 0.61
N PRO A 41 12.66 -10.97 1.11
CA PRO A 41 11.69 -11.62 0.25
C PRO A 41 11.02 -10.64 -0.73
N LEU A 42 10.77 -11.07 -1.97
CA LEU A 42 10.17 -10.22 -3.01
C LEU A 42 8.85 -9.58 -2.57
N TYR A 43 8.04 -10.32 -1.82
CA TYR A 43 6.76 -9.78 -1.35
C TYR A 43 6.93 -8.54 -0.46
N LEU A 44 7.96 -8.50 0.39
CA LEU A 44 8.23 -7.32 1.22
C LEU A 44 8.69 -6.15 0.35
N ALA A 45 9.51 -6.41 -0.66
CA ALA A 45 10.06 -5.38 -1.54
C ALA A 45 8.99 -4.61 -2.31
N ILE A 46 7.84 -5.25 -2.56
CA ILE A 46 6.72 -4.66 -3.32
C ILE A 46 5.60 -4.18 -2.39
N LEU A 47 5.17 -5.00 -1.43
CA LEU A 47 4.01 -4.68 -0.60
C LEU A 47 4.31 -3.57 0.40
N LEU A 48 5.53 -3.46 0.94
CA LEU A 48 5.85 -2.40 1.90
C LEU A 48 5.82 -1.00 1.26
N PRO A 49 6.49 -0.72 0.13
CA PRO A 49 6.38 0.58 -0.53
C PRO A 49 4.95 0.90 -0.99
N ALA A 50 4.22 -0.10 -1.49
CA ALA A 50 2.82 0.08 -1.88
C ALA A 50 1.93 0.47 -0.68
N LEU A 51 2.09 -0.21 0.45
CA LEU A 51 1.38 0.10 1.70
C LEU A 51 1.78 1.49 2.21
N ALA A 52 3.08 1.81 2.21
CA ALA A 52 3.56 3.13 2.62
C ALA A 52 2.95 4.24 1.75
N GLY A 53 2.98 4.09 0.42
CA GLY A 53 2.36 5.04 -0.51
C GLY A 53 0.85 5.19 -0.29
N TYR A 54 0.15 4.09 -0.03
CA TYR A 54 -1.28 4.11 0.31
C TYR A 54 -1.55 4.88 1.61
N LEU A 55 -0.81 4.59 2.68
CA LEU A 55 -0.96 5.26 3.97
C LEU A 55 -0.60 6.75 3.89
N LEU A 56 0.45 7.10 3.15
CA LEU A 56 0.81 8.50 2.86
C LEU A 56 -0.30 9.20 2.08
N GLY A 57 -0.86 8.56 1.06
CA GLY A 57 -1.99 9.08 0.30
C GLY A 57 -3.23 9.31 1.16
N LEU A 58 -3.55 8.39 2.08
CA LEU A 58 -4.65 8.56 3.04
C LEU A 58 -4.39 9.69 4.02
N GLY A 59 -3.19 9.78 4.59
CA GLY A 59 -2.82 10.82 5.55
C GLY A 59 -2.80 12.21 4.93
N LEU A 60 -2.19 12.35 3.75
CA LEU A 60 -2.06 13.63 3.04
C LEU A 60 -3.36 14.04 2.33
N GLY A 61 -4.10 13.09 1.75
CA GLY A 61 -5.36 13.35 1.04
C GLY A 61 -6.59 13.48 1.95
N GLY A 62 -6.56 12.90 3.15
CA GLY A 62 -7.65 12.95 4.13
C GLY A 62 -7.79 14.28 4.86
N TRP A 63 -6.68 15.01 5.08
CA TRP A 63 -6.69 16.30 5.79
C TRP A 63 -7.28 17.46 4.97
N GLY A 64 -7.17 17.43 3.64
CA GLY A 64 -7.68 18.49 2.75
C GLY A 64 -9.19 18.47 2.53
N ARG A 65 -9.88 17.36 2.83
CA ARG A 65 -11.33 17.23 2.66
C ARG A 65 -12.08 17.62 3.94
N ARG A 66 -11.85 18.86 4.42
CA ARG A 66 -12.91 19.55 5.18
C ARG A 66 -14.07 19.73 4.21
N ARG A 67 -15.06 18.85 4.29
CA ARG A 67 -16.34 19.02 3.60
C ARG A 67 -17.03 20.23 4.25
N GLY A 68 -16.64 21.42 3.81
CA GLY A 68 -17.37 22.65 4.05
C GLY A 68 -18.65 22.63 3.23
N THR A 69 -19.58 21.73 3.54
CA THR A 69 -20.99 21.97 3.28
C THR A 69 -21.44 23.00 4.31
N ARG A 70 -21.02 24.26 4.11
CA ARG A 70 -21.74 25.41 4.68
C ARG A 70 -23.08 25.42 3.96
N ARG A 71 -24.05 24.81 4.65
CA ARG A 71 -25.45 24.80 4.31
C ARG A 71 -25.98 26.22 4.46
N ASP A 72 -26.65 26.70 3.42
CA ASP A 72 -27.39 27.94 3.36
C ASP A 72 -28.24 28.18 4.62
N ARG A 73 -28.16 29.40 5.14
CA ARG A 73 -29.29 30.12 5.75
C ARG A 73 -29.13 31.60 5.47
#